data_AF-A0A1G3Q7V6-F1
#
_entry.id   AF-A0A1G3Q7V6-F1
#
_cell.length_a   1.000
_cell.length_b   1.000
_cell.length_c   1.000
_cell.angle_alpha   90.00
_cell.angle_beta   90.00
_cell.angle_gamma   90.00
#
_symmetry.space_group_name_H-M   'P 1'
#
loop_
_entity.id
_entity.type
_entity.pdbx_description
1 polymer ?
#
loop_
_entity_poly.entity_id
_entity_poly.type
_entity_poly.pdbx_seq_one_letter_code
_entity_poly.pdbx_strand_id
1 'polypeptide(L)' 'MGTAKCVHCGKEVFEWATDCPYCKRPIANPDAPTNVSPAPWKWKKVSYKKKSPVGLIIAGVVIIGVVAFVLYYFKLIKL' A
#
# COMPACT_ATOMS: atom_id res chain seq x y z
N MET A 1 -33.03 34.67 12.36
CA MET A 1 -32.35 33.52 13.01
C MET A 1 -32.78 32.27 12.25
N GLY A 2 -31.84 31.51 11.69
CA GLY A 2 -32.14 30.31 10.90
C GLY A 2 -32.42 29.09 11.78
N THR A 3 -33.32 28.23 11.32
CA THR A 3 -33.57 26.89 11.90
C THR A 3 -33.08 25.83 10.93
N ALA A 4 -32.47 24.77 11.45
CA ALA A 4 -32.04 23.60 10.70
C ALA A 4 -32.84 22.38 11.15
N LYS A 5 -32.98 21.37 10.30
CA LYS A 5 -33.67 20.12 10.64
C LYS A 5 -32.65 19.09 11.13
N CYS A 6 -32.88 18.51 12.30
CA CYS A 6 -32.02 17.44 12.82
C CYS A 6 -32.08 16.21 11.90
N VAL A 7 -30.95 15.78 11.35
CA VAL A 7 -30.84 14.60 10.48
C VAL A 7 -31.16 13.28 11.17
N HIS A 8 -31.19 13.25 12.51
CA HIS A 8 -31.44 12.04 13.28
C HIS A 8 -32.89 11.85 13.72
N CYS A 9 -33.57 12.93 14.13
CA CYS A 9 -34.95 12.85 14.65
C CYS A 9 -35.96 13.68 13.86
N GLY A 10 -35.50 14.48 12.89
CA GLY A 10 -36.36 15.26 12.00
C GLY A 10 -37.00 16.51 12.64
N LYS A 11 -36.72 16.82 13.91
CA LYS A 11 -37.21 18.05 14.55
C LYS A 11 -36.38 19.27 14.15
N GLU A 12 -37.02 20.43 14.16
CA GLU A 12 -36.36 21.72 13.96
C GLU A 12 -35.52 22.09 15.18
N VAL A 13 -34.31 22.55 14.90
CA VAL A 13 -33.29 22.92 15.88
C VAL A 13 -32.62 24.21 15.42
N PHE A 14 -31.96 24.91 16.34
CA PHE A 14 -31.17 26.08 15.97
C PHE A 14 -29.97 25.66 15.14
N GLU A 15 -29.66 26.44 14.10
CA GLU A 15 -28.56 26.16 13.16
C GLU A 15 -27.19 26.12 13.84
N TRP A 16 -27.01 26.90 14.91
CA TRP A 16 -25.78 26.96 15.70
C TRP A 16 -25.70 25.90 16.81
N ALA A 17 -26.76 25.10 17.02
CA ALA A 17 -26.75 24.09 18.07
C ALA A 17 -25.83 22.92 17.67
N THR A 18 -24.88 22.58 18.55
CA THR A 18 -23.97 21.44 18.33
C THR A 18 -24.69 20.10 18.54
N ASP A 19 -25.64 20.05 19.47
CA ASP A 19 -26.41 18.86 19.81
C ASP A 19 -27.92 19.12 19.73
N CYS A 20 -28.68 18.13 19.26
CA CYS A 20 -30.13 18.22 19.22
C CYS A 20 -30.73 18.10 20.63
N PRO A 21 -31.53 19.07 21.11
CA PRO A 21 -32.11 19.03 22.45
C PRO A 21 -33.12 17.88 22.65
N TYR A 22 -33.64 17.31 21.57
CA TYR A 22 -34.66 16.26 21.63
C TYR A 22 -34.07 14.85 21.61
N CYS A 23 -33.09 14.60 20.73
CA CYS A 23 -32.50 13.26 20.57
C CYS A 23 -31.07 13.15 21.10
N LYS A 24 -30.47 14.26 21.57
CA LYS A 24 -29.13 14.35 22.16
C LYS A 24 -28.01 13.84 21.24
N ARG A 25 -28.23 13.87 19.93
CA ARG A 25 -27.23 13.53 18.92
C ARG A 25 -26.68 14.81 18.31
N PRO A 26 -25.41 14.80 17.86
CA PRO A 26 -24.80 15.95 17.23
C PRO A 26 -25.58 16.34 15.96
N ILE A 27 -25.78 17.63 15.77
CA ILE A 27 -26.37 18.15 14.53
C ILE A 27 -25.24 18.17 13.49
N ALA A 28 -25.41 17.39 12.42
CA ALA A 28 -24.44 17.37 11.33
C ALA A 28 -24.23 18.79 10.80
N ASN A 29 -22.97 19.20 10.63
CA ASN A 29 -22.61 20.53 10.15
C ASN A 29 -23.34 20.82 8.83
N PRO A 30 -24.26 21.80 8.77
CA PRO A 30 -24.94 22.17 7.54
C PRO A 30 -23.95 22.69 6.48
N ASP A 31 -22.80 23.22 6.89
CA ASP A 31 -21.70 23.65 6.00
C ASP A 31 -20.79 22.51 5.55
N ALA A 32 -21.12 21.24 5.88
CA ALA A 32 -20.32 20.12 5.43
C ALA A 32 -20.34 20.02 3.90
N PRO A 33 -19.17 19.99 3.24
CA PRO A 33 -19.11 19.86 1.79
C PRO A 33 -19.72 18.52 1.37
N THR A 34 -20.81 18.57 0.60
CA THR A 34 -21.53 17.38 0.08
C THR A 34 -20.77 16.69 -1.06
N ASN A 35 -19.71 17.32 -1.56
CA ASN A 35 -18.89 16.82 -2.66
C ASN A 35 -17.44 16.68 -2.21
N VAL A 36 -17.18 15.68 -1.35
CA VAL A 36 -15.82 15.22 -1.07
C VAL A 36 -15.45 14.19 -2.13
N SER A 37 -14.35 14.44 -2.85
CA SER A 37 -13.78 13.46 -3.78
C SER A 37 -13.50 12.18 -3.00
N PRO A 38 -13.95 11.00 -3.47
CA PRO A 38 -13.64 9.74 -2.81
C PRO A 38 -12.11 9.61 -2.73
N ALA A 39 -11.61 9.50 -1.51
CA ALA A 39 -10.18 9.57 -1.26
C ALA A 39 -9.42 8.49 -2.09
N PRO A 40 -8.44 8.87 -2.94
CA PRO A 40 -7.89 7.97 -3.94
C PRO A 40 -6.77 7.10 -3.35
N TRP A 41 -7.09 6.16 -2.47
CA TRP A 41 -6.08 5.26 -1.90
C TRP A 41 -5.92 3.97 -2.72
N LYS A 42 -5.55 4.08 -4.01
CA LYS A 42 -5.08 2.92 -4.78
C LYS A 42 -3.57 2.76 -4.63
N TRP A 43 -3.16 1.91 -3.69
CA TRP A 43 -1.78 1.47 -3.57
C TRP A 43 -1.33 0.79 -4.87
N LYS A 44 -0.34 1.35 -5.57
CA LYS A 44 0.31 0.67 -6.68
C LYS A 44 1.06 -0.54 -6.11
N LYS A 45 0.65 -1.75 -6.48
CA LYS A 45 1.44 -2.95 -6.19
C LYS A 45 2.75 -2.84 -6.97
N VAL A 46 3.84 -2.54 -6.27
CA VAL A 46 5.17 -2.54 -6.85
C VAL A 46 5.48 -4.00 -7.18
N SER A 47 5.48 -4.35 -8.47
CA SER A 47 5.82 -5.69 -8.94
C SER A 47 7.30 -5.94 -8.66
N TYR A 48 7.59 -6.67 -7.58
CA TYR A 48 8.94 -7.14 -7.31
C TYR A 48 9.32 -8.18 -8.37
N LYS A 49 10.11 -7.75 -9.35
CA LYS A 49 10.68 -8.65 -10.36
C LYS A 49 11.64 -9.62 -9.67
N LYS A 50 11.21 -10.86 -9.47
CA LYS A 50 12.04 -11.95 -8.93
C LYS A 50 13.26 -12.11 -9.85
N LYS A 51 14.46 -11.75 -9.37
CA LYS A 51 15.70 -11.98 -10.12
C LYS A 51 15.91 -13.50 -10.22
N SER A 52 16.02 -14.00 -11.45
CA SER A 52 16.21 -15.43 -11.73
C SER A 52 17.58 -15.89 -11.24
N PRO A 53 17.72 -17.10 -10.65
CA PRO A 53 18.99 -17.61 -10.11
C PRO A 53 20.02 -18.01 -11.19
N VAL A 54 19.74 -17.75 -12.47
CA VAL A 54 20.59 -18.13 -13.61
C VAL A 54 22.03 -17.61 -13.47
N GLY A 55 22.23 -16.42 -12.92
CA GLY A 55 23.57 -15.87 -12.69
C GLY A 55 24.43 -16.71 -11.73
N LEU A 56 23.81 -17.31 -10.69
CA LEU A 56 24.52 -18.16 -9.74
C LEU A 56 24.91 -19.51 -10.36
N ILE A 57 24.03 -20.07 -11.21
CA ILE A 57 24.29 -21.33 -11.90
C ILE A 57 25.46 -21.17 -12.87
N ILE A 58 25.47 -20.10 -13.67
CA ILE A 58 26.56 -19.82 -14.63
C ILE A 58 27.89 -19.66 -13.88
N ALA A 59 27.91 -18.91 -12.77
CA ALA A 59 29.11 -18.75 -11.97
C ALA A 59 29.65 -20.09 -11.43
N GLY A 60 28.77 -20.97 -10.96
CA GLY A 60 29.14 -22.30 -10.48
C GLY A 60 29.80 -23.17 -11.56
N VAL A 61 29.24 -23.20 -12.77
CA VAL A 61 29.78 -24.00 -13.89
C VAL A 61 31.18 -23.53 -14.29
N VAL A 62 31.41 -22.21 -14.34
CA VAL A 62 32.72 -21.65 -14.69
C VAL A 62 33.78 -22.06 -13.67
N ILE A 63 33.47 -21.97 -12.38
CA ILE A 63 34.41 -22.36 -11.31
C ILE A 63 34.79 -23.84 -11.42
N ILE A 64 33.81 -24.72 -11.61
CA ILE A 64 34.05 -26.17 -11.76
C ILE A 64 34.94 -26.45 -12.97
N GLY A 65 34.68 -25.77 -14.11
CA GLY A 65 35.49 -25.90 -15.31
C GLY A 65 36.95 -25.48 -15.10
N VAL A 66 37.19 -24.35 -14.43
CA VAL A 66 38.55 -23.87 -14.12
C VAL A 66 39.28 -24.85 -13.19
N VAL A 67 38.62 -25.33 -12.13
CA VAL A 67 39.23 -26.29 -11.20
C VAL A 67 39.60 -27.59 -11.91
N ALA A 68 38.71 -28.14 -12.73
CA ALA A 68 38.97 -29.34 -13.52
C ALA A 68 40.15 -29.14 -14.49
N PHE A 69 40.20 -27.98 -15.15
CA PHE A 69 41.29 -27.62 -16.05
C PHE A 69 42.63 -27.54 -15.31
N VAL A 70 42.69 -26.83 -14.18
CA VAL A 70 43.92 -26.74 -13.36
C VAL A 70 44.38 -28.13 -12.90
N LEU A 71 43.47 -28.97 -12.41
CA LEU A 71 43.80 -30.34 -11.99
C LEU A 71 44.31 -31.20 -13.15
N TYR A 72 43.74 -31.03 -14.35
CA TYR A 72 44.21 -31.71 -15.55
C TYR A 72 45.65 -31.33 -15.92
N TYR A 73 45.97 -30.04 -15.92
CA TYR A 73 47.35 -29.57 -16.20
C TYR A 73 48.33 -30.00 -15.12
N PHE A 74 47.95 -29.93 -13.84
CA PHE A 74 48.79 -30.42 -12.75
C PHE A 74 49.10 -31.90 -12.90
N LYS A 75 48.11 -32.71 -13.29
CA LYS A 75 48.31 -34.14 -13.56
C LYS A 75 49.20 -34.36 -14.79
N LEU A 76 49.05 -33.56 -15.85
CA LEU A 76 49.80 -33.68 -17.09
C LEU A 76 51.27 -33.25 -16.94
N ILE A 77 51.57 -32.27 -16.09
CA ILE A 77 52.95 -31.82 -15.79
C ILE A 77 53.69 -32.79 -14.86
N LYS A 78 52.97 -33.52 -14.01
CA LYS A 78 53.54 -34.51 -13.07
C LYS A 78 53.69 -35.92 -13.65
N LEU A 79 53.16 -36.17 -14.85
CA LEU A 79 53.33 -37.43 -15.59
C LEU A 79 54.54 -37.32 -16.51
#